data_AF-A0A923UZU6-F1
#
_entry.id   AF-A0A923UZU6-F1
#
_cell.length_a   1.000
_cell.length_b   1.000
_cell.length_c   1.000
_cell.angle_alpha   90.00
_cell.angle_beta   90.00
_cell.angle_gamma   90.00
#
_symmetry.space_group_name_H-M   'P 1'
#
loop_
_entity.id
_entity.type
_entity.pdbx_description
1 polymer ?
#
loop_
_entity_poly.entity_id
_entity_poly.type
_entity_poly.pdbx_seq_one_letter_code
_entity_poly.pdbx_strand_id
1 'polypeptide(L)'
;MSVPRYPGFDTLSLHAGAAPDPTTGARATPIYLTSSFVFKDSDHAASLFNMERAGHVYSRISNPTNAVLEERIAALEGGVAGIATASGQAAMHLGLVTIAGAGSHIVASRALYGGSHNLLAYTMKRFGIETTFVVPRDIDAWRAAIRPNTKVLFAETLGNPGLDVLNVPLVAEVAHAHFLPLMVDATFTTPYLLRPFDHGADLIFHSATKFLCGHGTAIGGLLVDGGTFDWQEAYDKTGRFAELCEPYEGFHGMVFAEESSVASFSLRARREGLRDFGAVMSPHNAFAVLQGIETLGLRMDRHV
;
A
#
# COMPACT_ATOMS: atom_id res chain seq x y z
N MET A 1 6.37 22.78 -28.43
CA MET A 1 6.70 21.41 -28.02
C MET A 1 5.39 20.73 -27.66
N SER A 2 5.07 19.58 -28.27
CA SER A 2 3.87 18.83 -27.90
C SER A 2 3.98 18.38 -26.44
N VAL A 3 2.93 18.61 -25.65
CA VAL A 3 2.83 18.11 -24.27
C VAL A 3 3.11 16.60 -24.26
N PRO A 4 3.87 16.05 -23.30
CA PRO A 4 4.11 14.62 -23.21
C PRO A 4 2.78 13.85 -23.20
N ARG A 5 2.64 12.87 -24.10
CA ARG A 5 1.45 12.02 -24.15
C ARG A 5 1.68 10.83 -23.21
N TYR A 6 1.19 10.95 -21.99
CA TYR A 6 1.25 9.86 -21.02
C TYR A 6 0.37 8.69 -21.47
N PRO A 7 0.81 7.43 -21.28
CA PRO A 7 -0.01 6.26 -21.57
C PRO A 7 -1.34 6.29 -20.78
N GLY A 8 -2.43 5.86 -21.40
CA GLY A 8 -3.72 5.70 -20.73
C GLY A 8 -3.81 4.41 -19.90
N PHE A 9 -4.90 4.26 -19.16
CA PHE A 9 -5.13 3.14 -18.23
C PHE A 9 -4.87 1.77 -18.86
N ASP A 10 -5.50 1.46 -20.01
CA ASP A 10 -5.37 0.14 -20.65
C ASP A 10 -3.94 -0.14 -21.14
N THR A 11 -3.17 0.90 -21.46
CA THR A 11 -1.76 0.73 -21.81
C THR A 11 -0.92 0.46 -20.56
N LEU A 12 -1.19 1.18 -19.46
CA LEU A 12 -0.50 0.96 -18.19
C LEU A 12 -0.81 -0.41 -17.59
N SER A 13 -2.06 -0.88 -17.67
CA SER A 13 -2.47 -2.18 -17.14
C SER A 13 -1.78 -3.36 -17.84
N LEU A 14 -1.34 -3.15 -19.09
CA LEU A 14 -0.59 -4.13 -19.88
C LEU A 14 0.93 -3.98 -19.75
N HIS A 15 1.46 -2.77 -19.55
CA HIS A 15 2.89 -2.50 -19.78
C HIS A 15 3.63 -1.86 -18.61
N ALA A 16 2.94 -1.25 -17.65
CA ALA A 16 3.63 -0.67 -16.50
C ALA A 16 4.34 -1.76 -15.68
N GLY A 17 5.55 -1.42 -15.23
CA GLY A 17 6.44 -2.27 -14.45
C GLY A 17 7.11 -3.43 -15.19
N ALA A 18 6.80 -3.67 -16.46
CA ALA A 18 7.32 -4.81 -17.21
C ALA A 18 8.20 -4.38 -18.39
N ALA A 19 9.44 -4.85 -18.41
CA ALA A 19 10.30 -4.87 -19.60
C ALA A 19 10.43 -6.33 -20.11
N PRO A 20 10.69 -6.55 -21.42
CA PRO A 20 11.05 -7.88 -21.91
C PRO A 20 12.23 -8.45 -21.12
N ASP A 21 12.21 -9.74 -20.83
CA ASP A 21 13.29 -10.40 -20.09
C ASP A 21 14.63 -10.21 -20.84
N PRO A 22 15.68 -9.63 -20.21
CA PRO A 22 16.92 -9.27 -20.91
C PRO A 22 17.75 -10.47 -21.36
N THR A 23 17.47 -11.69 -20.86
CA THR A 23 18.23 -12.89 -21.19
C THR A 23 17.59 -13.67 -22.34
N THR A 24 16.27 -13.76 -22.35
CA THR A 24 15.49 -14.62 -23.27
C THR A 24 14.62 -13.84 -24.25
N GLY A 25 14.38 -12.54 -23.98
CA GLY A 25 13.44 -11.72 -24.73
C GLY A 25 11.96 -12.04 -24.45
N ALA A 26 11.66 -12.82 -23.41
CA ALA A 26 10.29 -13.17 -23.05
C ALA A 26 9.44 -11.90 -22.85
N ARG A 27 8.29 -11.83 -23.54
CA ARG A 27 7.39 -10.66 -23.44
C ARG A 27 6.49 -10.72 -22.22
N ALA A 28 6.01 -11.91 -21.87
CA ALA A 28 5.25 -12.11 -20.64
C ALA A 28 6.20 -12.07 -19.44
N THR A 29 5.74 -11.49 -18.32
CA THR A 29 6.49 -11.51 -17.07
C THR A 29 6.74 -12.95 -16.62
N PRO A 30 8.00 -13.39 -16.48
CA PRO A 30 8.29 -14.74 -16.01
C PRO A 30 7.81 -14.97 -14.57
N ILE A 31 7.51 -16.22 -14.22
CA ILE A 31 7.23 -16.62 -12.85
C ILE A 31 8.55 -17.00 -12.18
N TYR A 32 9.09 -16.12 -11.34
CA TYR A 32 10.30 -16.38 -10.55
C TYR A 32 9.95 -17.18 -9.29
N LEU A 33 9.68 -18.49 -9.46
CA LEU A 33 9.47 -19.43 -8.37
C LEU A 33 10.79 -19.79 -7.69
N THR A 34 11.36 -18.81 -6.99
CA THR A 34 12.59 -18.93 -6.21
C THR A 34 12.44 -18.22 -4.87
N SER A 35 13.20 -18.63 -3.87
CA SER A 35 13.29 -17.93 -2.59
C SER A 35 14.52 -17.02 -2.50
N SER A 36 15.61 -17.35 -3.19
CA SER A 36 16.90 -16.67 -3.08
C SER A 36 17.49 -16.31 -4.44
N PHE A 37 18.38 -15.33 -4.43
CA PHE A 37 19.09 -14.83 -5.60
C PHE A 37 20.60 -14.93 -5.37
N VAL A 38 21.34 -15.39 -6.39
CA VAL A 38 22.79 -15.58 -6.30
C VAL A 38 23.48 -14.22 -6.31
N PHE A 39 24.39 -14.01 -5.36
CA PHE A 39 25.28 -12.85 -5.37
C PHE A 39 26.49 -13.10 -6.28
N LYS A 40 26.95 -12.05 -6.97
CA LYS A 40 28.18 -12.10 -7.77
C LYS A 40 29.40 -12.40 -6.91
N ASP A 41 29.49 -11.73 -5.77
CA ASP A 41 30.57 -11.81 -4.78
C ASP A 41 30.09 -11.24 -3.43
N SER A 42 30.97 -11.21 -2.42
CA SER A 42 30.68 -10.69 -1.08
C SER A 42 30.39 -9.18 -1.05
N ASP A 43 31.07 -8.41 -1.91
CA ASP A 43 30.93 -6.96 -1.95
C ASP A 43 29.57 -6.58 -2.54
N HIS A 44 29.13 -7.30 -3.57
CA HIS A 44 27.78 -7.20 -4.11
C HIS A 44 26.73 -7.51 -3.03
N ALA A 45 26.92 -8.58 -2.25
CA ALA A 45 26.00 -8.90 -1.16
C ALA A 45 25.92 -7.77 -0.13
N ALA A 46 27.05 -7.27 0.35
CA ALA A 46 27.12 -6.18 1.31
C ALA A 46 26.40 -4.92 0.79
N SER A 47 26.64 -4.54 -0.47
CA SER A 47 26.01 -3.37 -1.08
C SER A 47 24.48 -3.45 -1.16
N LEU A 48 23.92 -4.66 -1.30
CA LEU A 48 22.46 -4.88 -1.32
C LEU A 48 21.83 -4.79 0.09
N PHE A 49 22.54 -5.29 1.10
CA PHE A 49 22.09 -5.22 2.49
C PHE A 49 22.21 -3.80 3.07
N ASN A 50 23.26 -3.06 2.70
CA ASN A 50 23.49 -1.67 3.10
C ASN A 50 22.68 -0.66 2.27
N MET A 51 21.89 -1.11 1.30
CA MET A 51 21.09 -0.27 0.38
C MET A 51 21.91 0.65 -0.53
N GLU A 52 23.21 0.40 -0.68
CA GLU A 52 24.07 1.09 -1.65
C GLU A 52 23.67 0.73 -3.09
N ARG A 53 23.04 -0.43 -3.29
CA ARG A 53 22.51 -0.89 -4.58
C ARG A 53 21.10 -1.45 -4.44
N ALA A 54 20.27 -1.18 -5.44
CA ALA A 54 18.98 -1.85 -5.60
C ALA A 54 19.17 -3.29 -6.11
N GLY A 55 18.31 -4.20 -5.65
CA GLY A 55 18.30 -5.57 -6.15
C GLY A 55 17.45 -6.52 -5.31
N HIS A 56 17.34 -7.75 -5.80
CA HIS A 56 16.65 -8.82 -5.10
C HIS A 56 17.64 -9.66 -4.30
N VAL A 57 17.31 -9.85 -3.02
CA VAL A 57 18.12 -10.65 -2.08
C VAL A 57 17.38 -11.93 -1.71
N TYR A 58 16.11 -11.77 -1.32
CA TYR A 58 15.29 -12.88 -0.84
C TYR A 58 13.81 -12.56 -1.09
N SER A 59 13.06 -13.54 -1.61
CA SER A 59 11.68 -13.36 -2.08
C SER A 59 10.67 -12.96 -1.00
N ARG A 60 11.01 -13.10 0.29
CA ARG A 60 10.19 -12.55 1.39
C ARG A 60 10.11 -11.03 1.37
N ILE A 61 11.13 -10.34 0.82
CA ILE A 61 11.22 -8.88 0.79
C ILE A 61 10.91 -8.34 -0.60
N SER A 62 11.43 -9.00 -1.64
CA SER A 62 11.17 -8.64 -3.03
C SER A 62 11.38 -9.83 -3.96
N ASN A 63 10.50 -9.98 -4.95
CA ASN A 63 10.58 -10.99 -6.02
C ASN A 63 10.30 -10.31 -7.36
N PRO A 64 11.01 -10.61 -8.45
CA PRO A 64 10.83 -9.90 -9.72
C PRO A 64 9.40 -10.00 -10.28
N THR A 65 8.71 -11.14 -10.17
CA THR A 65 7.31 -11.27 -10.62
C THR A 65 6.39 -10.35 -9.81
N ASN A 66 6.61 -10.30 -8.49
CA ASN A 66 5.85 -9.42 -7.59
C ASN A 66 6.17 -7.94 -7.84
N ALA A 67 7.43 -7.61 -8.13
CA ALA A 67 7.87 -6.24 -8.40
C ALA A 67 7.15 -5.64 -9.61
N VAL A 68 6.95 -6.41 -10.69
CA VAL A 68 6.13 -5.97 -11.83
C VAL A 68 4.71 -5.63 -11.38
N LEU A 69 4.10 -6.46 -10.53
CA LEU A 69 2.75 -6.21 -10.00
C LEU A 69 2.71 -4.95 -9.12
N GLU A 70 3.71 -4.77 -8.27
CA GLU A 70 3.87 -3.63 -7.38
C GLU A 70 4.03 -2.31 -8.16
N GLU A 71 4.90 -2.29 -9.17
CA GLU A 71 5.10 -1.13 -10.05
C GLU A 71 3.85 -0.85 -10.89
N ARG A 72 3.16 -1.89 -11.37
CA ARG A 72 1.95 -1.74 -12.16
C ARG A 72 0.80 -1.14 -11.37
N ILE A 73 0.55 -1.63 -10.15
CA ILE A 73 -0.53 -1.06 -9.33
C ILE A 73 -0.22 0.37 -8.91
N ALA A 74 1.04 0.68 -8.58
CA ALA A 74 1.45 2.06 -8.28
C ALA A 74 1.20 2.98 -9.47
N ALA A 75 1.58 2.57 -10.68
CA ALA A 75 1.34 3.36 -11.90
C ALA A 75 -0.17 3.55 -12.21
N LEU A 76 -0.99 2.53 -11.99
CA LEU A 76 -2.44 2.61 -12.22
C LEU A 76 -3.14 3.55 -11.25
N GLU A 77 -2.71 3.56 -10.00
CA GLU A 77 -3.27 4.44 -8.95
C GLU A 77 -2.68 5.86 -8.99
N GLY A 78 -1.50 6.03 -9.59
CA GLY A 78 -0.74 7.28 -9.55
C GLY A 78 0.08 7.44 -8.27
N GLY A 79 0.45 6.33 -7.62
CA GLY A 79 1.33 6.32 -6.45
C GLY A 79 2.81 6.17 -6.79
N VAL A 80 3.66 6.29 -5.77
CA VAL A 80 5.13 6.23 -5.90
C VAL A 80 5.70 4.83 -5.65
N ALA A 81 4.97 3.98 -4.92
CA ALA A 81 5.42 2.62 -4.61
C ALA A 81 4.24 1.69 -4.31
N GLY A 82 4.39 0.42 -4.67
CA GLY A 82 3.47 -0.67 -4.33
C GLY A 82 4.18 -1.78 -3.54
N ILE A 83 3.43 -2.49 -2.71
CA ILE A 83 3.89 -3.67 -1.96
C ILE A 83 2.85 -4.79 -2.07
N ALA A 84 3.27 -5.93 -2.60
CA ALA A 84 2.44 -7.12 -2.73
C ALA A 84 2.48 -7.95 -1.44
N THR A 85 1.30 -8.28 -0.91
CA THR A 85 1.16 -9.05 0.33
C THR A 85 0.27 -10.28 0.12
N ALA A 86 0.33 -11.21 1.08
CA ALA A 86 -0.38 -12.49 0.99
C ALA A 86 -1.91 -12.37 0.84
N SER A 87 -2.53 -11.25 1.24
CA SER A 87 -3.98 -11.01 1.13
C SER A 87 -4.31 -9.53 1.34
N GLY A 88 -5.52 -9.09 0.98
CA GLY A 88 -5.99 -7.74 1.32
C GLY A 88 -5.93 -7.41 2.83
N GLN A 89 -6.19 -8.38 3.70
CA GLN A 89 -6.05 -8.21 5.14
C GLN A 89 -4.59 -8.03 5.56
N ALA A 90 -3.65 -8.71 4.90
CA ALA A 90 -2.24 -8.50 5.13
C ALA A 90 -1.78 -7.10 4.64
N ALA A 91 -2.31 -6.60 3.52
CA ALA A 91 -2.03 -5.24 3.06
C ALA A 91 -2.54 -4.18 4.05
N MET A 92 -3.78 -4.33 4.53
CA MET A 92 -4.35 -3.46 5.57
C MET A 92 -3.51 -3.51 6.86
N HIS A 93 -3.24 -4.71 7.37
CA HIS A 93 -2.45 -4.88 8.59
C HIS A 93 -1.07 -4.25 8.44
N LEU A 94 -0.35 -4.56 7.34
CA LEU A 94 0.97 -4.01 7.06
C LEU A 94 0.95 -2.48 7.05
N GLY A 95 -0.02 -1.88 6.36
CA GLY A 95 -0.10 -0.42 6.30
C GLY A 95 -0.35 0.22 7.66
N LEU A 96 -1.22 -0.36 8.48
CA LEU A 96 -1.51 0.14 9.82
C LEU A 96 -0.31 -0.02 10.77
N VAL A 97 0.28 -1.22 10.85
CA VAL A 97 1.39 -1.47 11.81
C VAL A 97 2.70 -0.82 11.40
N THR A 98 2.82 -0.36 10.15
CA THR A 98 3.95 0.48 9.72
C THR A 98 3.95 1.83 10.45
N ILE A 99 2.80 2.37 10.86
CA ILE A 99 2.70 3.69 11.51
C ILE A 99 1.99 3.67 12.87
N ALA A 100 1.59 2.48 13.35
CA ALA A 100 0.88 2.32 14.61
C ALA A 100 1.42 1.13 15.40
N GLY A 101 1.76 1.39 16.67
CA GLY A 101 2.16 0.38 17.66
C GLY A 101 1.34 0.50 18.95
N ALA A 102 1.74 -0.23 19.99
CA ALA A 102 1.06 -0.17 21.29
C ALA A 102 0.91 1.28 21.80
N GLY A 103 -0.29 1.64 22.24
CA GLY A 103 -0.64 3.00 22.64
C GLY A 103 -1.08 3.91 21.50
N SER A 104 -1.12 3.43 20.25
CA SER A 104 -1.63 4.20 19.10
C SER A 104 -3.15 4.13 18.98
N HIS A 105 -3.71 5.08 18.25
CA HIS A 105 -5.15 5.17 17.98
C HIS A 105 -5.45 5.33 16.48
N ILE A 106 -6.54 4.75 16.01
CA ILE A 106 -7.06 4.86 14.63
C ILE A 106 -8.47 5.46 14.69
N VAL A 107 -8.78 6.39 13.79
CA VAL A 107 -10.17 6.80 13.53
C VAL A 107 -10.62 6.12 12.25
N ALA A 108 -11.68 5.31 12.30
CA ALA A 108 -12.14 4.55 11.17
C ALA A 108 -13.61 4.80 10.85
N SER A 109 -13.98 4.77 9.57
CA SER A 109 -15.39 4.64 9.17
C SER A 109 -15.98 3.38 9.78
N ARG A 110 -17.26 3.40 10.18
CA ARG A 110 -17.99 2.18 10.58
C ARG A 110 -18.51 1.36 9.38
N ALA A 111 -18.53 1.95 8.18
CA ALA A 111 -18.97 1.29 6.96
C ALA A 111 -17.77 0.60 6.30
N LEU A 112 -17.35 -0.52 6.88
CA LEU A 112 -16.21 -1.32 6.43
C LEU A 112 -16.64 -2.77 6.20
N TYR A 113 -15.91 -3.46 5.34
CA TYR A 113 -15.89 -4.91 5.25
C TYR A 113 -15.76 -5.54 6.65
N GLY A 114 -16.61 -6.53 6.94
CA GLY A 114 -16.69 -7.15 8.26
C GLY A 114 -15.36 -7.69 8.78
N GLY A 115 -14.48 -8.18 7.89
CA GLY A 115 -13.13 -8.61 8.27
C GLY A 115 -12.24 -7.45 8.73
N SER A 116 -12.27 -6.32 8.01
CA SER A 116 -11.54 -5.09 8.36
C SER A 116 -12.05 -4.51 9.68
N HIS A 117 -13.38 -4.48 9.86
CA HIS A 117 -13.99 -4.09 11.13
C HIS A 117 -13.54 -4.99 12.28
N ASN A 118 -13.54 -6.31 12.08
CA ASN A 118 -13.12 -7.27 13.11
C ASN A 118 -11.63 -7.13 13.47
N LEU A 119 -10.76 -6.92 12.47
CA LEU A 119 -9.34 -6.67 12.68
C LEU A 119 -9.14 -5.45 13.60
N LEU A 120 -9.73 -4.31 13.24
CA LEU A 120 -9.61 -3.05 13.98
C LEU A 120 -10.22 -3.12 15.39
N ALA A 121 -11.42 -3.69 15.52
CA ALA A 121 -12.16 -3.69 16.79
C ALA A 121 -11.59 -4.67 17.83
N TYR A 122 -11.08 -5.83 17.39
CA TYR A 122 -10.75 -6.94 18.30
C TYR A 122 -9.30 -7.39 18.24
N THR A 123 -8.72 -7.49 17.05
CA THR A 123 -7.37 -8.06 16.90
C THR A 123 -6.31 -7.02 17.21
N MET A 124 -6.43 -5.80 16.67
CA MET A 124 -5.47 -4.71 16.87
C MET A 124 -5.36 -4.29 18.35
N LYS A 125 -6.48 -4.40 19.11
CA LYS A 125 -6.50 -4.14 20.55
C LYS A 125 -5.55 -5.04 21.35
N ARG A 126 -5.28 -6.27 20.89
CA ARG A 126 -4.32 -7.19 21.52
C ARG A 126 -2.88 -6.69 21.44
N PHE A 127 -2.59 -5.84 20.45
CA PHE A 127 -1.31 -5.17 20.25
C PHE A 127 -1.32 -3.74 20.82
N GLY A 128 -2.33 -3.39 21.61
CA GLY A 128 -2.45 -2.07 22.23
C GLY A 128 -2.85 -0.95 21.28
N ILE A 129 -3.38 -1.26 20.09
CA ILE A 129 -3.84 -0.27 19.12
C ILE A 129 -5.36 -0.16 19.22
N GLU A 130 -5.86 1.03 19.57
CA GLU A 130 -7.29 1.31 19.71
C GLU A 130 -7.89 1.87 18.42
N THR A 131 -9.18 1.64 18.19
CA THR A 131 -9.91 2.23 17.08
C THR A 131 -11.20 2.89 17.57
N THR A 132 -11.46 4.13 17.14
CA THR A 132 -12.78 4.78 17.26
C THR A 132 -13.48 4.72 15.91
N PHE A 133 -14.69 4.16 15.89
CA PHE A 133 -15.51 4.09 14.68
C PHE A 133 -16.47 5.28 14.57
N VAL A 134 -16.56 5.90 13.40
CA VAL A 134 -17.40 7.06 13.11
C VAL A 134 -18.34 6.80 11.95
N VAL A 135 -19.43 7.58 11.87
CA VAL A 135 -20.33 7.53 10.70
C VAL A 135 -19.62 8.23 9.54
N PRO A 136 -19.43 7.59 8.36
CA PRO A 136 -18.59 8.16 7.30
C PRO A 136 -19.05 9.53 6.79
N ARG A 137 -20.37 9.82 6.80
CA ARG A 137 -20.93 11.11 6.35
C ARG A 137 -20.95 12.20 7.43
N ASP A 138 -20.56 11.88 8.66
CA ASP A 138 -20.53 12.81 9.78
C ASP A 138 -19.11 13.34 9.99
N ILE A 139 -18.80 14.46 9.32
CA ILE A 139 -17.47 15.08 9.35
C ILE A 139 -17.10 15.62 10.74
N ASP A 140 -18.08 16.04 11.52
CA ASP A 140 -17.83 16.49 12.89
C ASP A 140 -17.44 15.31 13.78
N ALA A 141 -18.04 14.13 13.57
CA ALA A 141 -17.60 12.91 14.25
C ALA A 141 -16.17 12.51 13.91
N TRP A 142 -15.73 12.67 12.65
CA TRP A 142 -14.32 12.46 12.28
C TRP A 142 -13.38 13.39 13.06
N ARG A 143 -13.68 14.70 13.10
CA ARG A 143 -12.87 15.68 13.83
C ARG A 143 -12.84 15.39 15.33
N ALA A 144 -14.00 15.12 15.92
CA ALA A 144 -14.14 14.88 17.36
C ALA A 144 -13.47 13.58 17.82
N ALA A 145 -13.32 12.59 16.94
CA ALA A 145 -12.68 11.32 17.27
C ALA A 145 -11.14 11.39 17.29
N ILE A 146 -10.53 12.45 16.74
CA ILE A 146 -9.07 12.60 16.71
C ILE A 146 -8.53 12.84 18.12
N ARG A 147 -7.56 12.01 18.50
CA ARG A 147 -6.80 12.05 19.77
C ARG A 147 -5.33 12.40 19.52
N PRO A 148 -4.56 12.84 20.54
CA PRO A 148 -3.12 13.14 20.39
C PRO A 148 -2.32 11.97 19.80
N ASN A 149 -2.63 10.73 20.19
CA ASN A 149 -1.99 9.50 19.73
C ASN A 149 -2.63 8.87 18.48
N THR A 150 -3.50 9.59 17.76
CA THR A 150 -4.07 9.10 16.49
C THR A 150 -2.99 9.00 15.44
N LYS A 151 -2.99 7.94 14.64
CA LYS A 151 -1.98 7.69 13.60
C LYS A 151 -2.52 7.78 12.18
N VAL A 152 -3.81 7.50 11.98
CA VAL A 152 -4.40 7.45 10.63
C VAL A 152 -5.92 7.57 10.70
N LEU A 153 -6.50 8.20 9.68
CA LEU A 153 -7.91 8.09 9.35
C LEU A 153 -8.10 6.97 8.33
N PHE A 154 -9.04 6.07 8.56
CA PHE A 154 -9.21 4.85 7.77
C PHE A 154 -10.64 4.70 7.23
N ALA A 155 -10.80 4.44 5.94
CA ALA A 155 -12.12 4.24 5.34
C ALA A 155 -12.07 3.35 4.08
N GLU A 156 -13.23 3.00 3.52
CA GLU A 156 -13.35 2.41 2.19
C GLU A 156 -13.90 3.46 1.23
N THR A 157 -13.46 3.44 -0.04
CA THR A 157 -14.03 4.30 -1.09
C THR A 157 -15.54 4.09 -1.25
N LEU A 158 -15.98 2.83 -1.13
CA LEU A 158 -17.36 2.39 -1.16
C LEU A 158 -17.59 1.38 -0.03
N GLY A 159 -18.32 1.78 1.00
CA GLY A 159 -18.46 0.97 2.21
C GLY A 159 -19.25 -0.32 2.00
N ASN A 160 -18.74 -1.45 2.48
CA ASN A 160 -19.44 -2.73 2.45
C ASN A 160 -20.18 -3.00 3.79
N PRO A 161 -21.47 -3.39 3.82
CA PRO A 161 -22.41 -3.63 2.72
C PRO A 161 -23.31 -2.43 2.39
N GLY A 162 -23.16 -1.30 3.08
CA GLY A 162 -24.06 -0.14 2.97
C GLY A 162 -23.96 0.64 1.66
N LEU A 163 -22.93 0.40 0.86
CA LEU A 163 -22.59 1.10 -0.39
C LEU A 163 -22.52 2.62 -0.25
N ASP A 164 -22.15 3.09 0.94
CA ASP A 164 -21.88 4.51 1.18
C ASP A 164 -20.59 4.91 0.46
N VAL A 165 -20.69 5.88 -0.45
CA VAL A 165 -19.55 6.48 -1.12
C VAL A 165 -18.88 7.46 -0.16
N LEU A 166 -17.59 7.27 0.09
CA LEU A 166 -16.81 8.18 0.93
C LEU A 166 -16.55 9.50 0.20
N ASN A 167 -16.75 10.62 0.88
CA ASN A 167 -16.25 11.91 0.40
C ASN A 167 -14.74 12.01 0.72
N VAL A 168 -13.91 11.39 -0.12
CA VAL A 168 -12.44 11.32 0.07
C VAL A 168 -11.83 12.71 0.28
N PRO A 169 -12.11 13.75 -0.55
CA PRO A 169 -11.54 15.08 -0.36
C PRO A 169 -11.81 15.68 1.02
N LEU A 170 -13.04 15.53 1.51
CA LEU A 170 -13.45 16.14 2.77
C LEU A 170 -12.84 15.44 3.99
N VAL A 171 -12.69 14.11 3.93
CA VAL A 171 -12.02 13.34 4.99
C VAL A 171 -10.51 13.56 4.95
N ALA A 172 -9.92 13.67 3.76
CA ALA A 172 -8.51 14.02 3.57
C ALA A 172 -8.21 15.41 4.17
N GLU A 173 -9.03 16.42 3.88
CA GLU A 173 -8.90 17.76 4.46
C GLU A 173 -8.89 17.72 6.00
N VAL A 174 -9.79 16.93 6.60
CA VAL A 174 -9.84 16.74 8.06
C VAL A 174 -8.55 16.08 8.57
N ALA A 175 -8.06 15.05 7.88
CA ALA A 175 -6.84 14.34 8.26
C ALA A 175 -5.63 15.28 8.20
N HIS A 176 -5.43 15.96 7.07
CA HIS A 176 -4.29 16.84 6.82
C HIS A 176 -4.29 18.07 7.73
N ALA A 177 -5.46 18.64 8.05
CA ALA A 177 -5.57 19.73 9.04
C ALA A 177 -5.06 19.34 10.44
N HIS A 178 -4.91 18.05 10.72
CA HIS A 178 -4.39 17.52 11.98
C HIS A 178 -3.07 16.78 11.83
N PHE A 179 -2.37 16.93 10.69
CA PHE A 179 -1.13 16.21 10.37
C PHE A 179 -1.30 14.68 10.51
N LEU A 180 -2.36 14.15 9.90
CA LEU A 180 -2.64 12.71 9.81
C LEU A 180 -2.81 12.29 8.35
N PRO A 181 -2.32 11.10 7.97
CA PRO A 181 -2.62 10.53 6.67
C PRO A 181 -4.04 9.96 6.63
N LEU A 182 -4.61 9.92 5.42
CA LEU A 182 -5.81 9.15 5.09
C LEU A 182 -5.41 7.86 4.37
N MET A 183 -5.76 6.70 4.95
CA MET A 183 -5.63 5.38 4.33
C MET A 183 -6.98 4.86 3.85
N VAL A 184 -7.07 4.46 2.58
CA VAL A 184 -8.34 4.06 1.95
C VAL A 184 -8.29 2.63 1.38
N ASP A 185 -9.32 1.83 1.64
CA ASP A 185 -9.61 0.61 0.87
C ASP A 185 -10.24 1.00 -0.48
N ALA A 186 -9.50 0.77 -1.56
CA ALA A 186 -9.90 1.07 -2.94
C ALA A 186 -10.35 -0.17 -3.73
N THR A 187 -10.59 -1.30 -3.03
CA THR A 187 -10.89 -2.60 -3.66
C THR A 187 -12.10 -2.57 -4.60
N PHE A 188 -13.19 -1.90 -4.21
CA PHE A 188 -14.46 -1.90 -4.96
C PHE A 188 -14.42 -1.00 -6.18
N THR A 189 -13.84 0.18 -6.02
CA THR A 189 -13.74 1.15 -7.11
C THR A 189 -12.67 0.73 -8.10
N THR A 190 -11.59 0.09 -7.63
CA THR A 190 -10.38 -0.21 -8.42
C THR A 190 -9.74 1.09 -8.97
N PRO A 191 -8.49 1.03 -9.45
CA PRO A 191 -7.87 2.22 -10.05
C PRO A 191 -8.59 2.69 -11.34
N TYR A 192 -9.51 1.87 -11.89
CA TYR A 192 -10.26 2.19 -13.10
C TYR A 192 -11.41 3.17 -12.86
N LEU A 193 -12.15 3.04 -11.76
CA LEU A 193 -13.31 3.90 -11.49
C LEU A 193 -12.95 5.12 -10.62
N LEU A 194 -11.96 4.99 -9.74
CA LEU A 194 -11.53 6.06 -8.85
C LEU A 194 -10.04 5.89 -8.51
N ARG A 195 -9.27 6.98 -8.59
CA ARG A 195 -7.92 7.04 -8.05
C ARG A 195 -7.94 7.90 -6.79
N PRO A 196 -7.96 7.32 -5.57
CA PRO A 196 -8.12 8.10 -4.34
C PRO A 196 -7.03 9.13 -4.09
N PHE A 197 -5.82 8.92 -4.63
CA PHE A 197 -4.72 9.89 -4.56
C PHE A 197 -5.07 11.23 -5.24
N ASP A 198 -5.83 11.22 -6.34
CA ASP A 198 -6.32 12.45 -6.99
C ASP A 198 -7.29 13.25 -6.10
N HIS A 199 -7.76 12.63 -5.01
CA HIS A 199 -8.73 13.17 -4.07
C HIS A 199 -8.17 13.36 -2.65
N GLY A 200 -6.86 13.28 -2.47
CA GLY A 200 -6.18 13.58 -1.22
C GLY A 200 -5.98 12.40 -0.25
N ALA A 201 -6.28 11.17 -0.66
CA ALA A 201 -5.78 10.02 0.10
C ALA A 201 -4.24 9.98 0.03
N ASP A 202 -3.60 9.43 1.05
CA ASP A 202 -2.14 9.32 1.13
C ASP A 202 -1.66 7.90 0.95
N LEU A 203 -2.45 6.96 1.47
CA LEU A 203 -2.19 5.52 1.41
C LEU A 203 -3.45 4.82 0.90
N ILE A 204 -3.28 3.79 0.09
CA ILE A 204 -4.39 2.93 -0.31
C ILE A 204 -3.99 1.47 -0.17
N PHE A 205 -4.99 0.61 -0.02
CA PHE A 205 -4.79 -0.80 -0.23
C PHE A 205 -5.92 -1.42 -1.03
N HIS A 206 -5.60 -2.56 -1.63
CA HIS A 206 -6.53 -3.40 -2.38
C HIS A 206 -6.49 -4.82 -1.84
N SER A 207 -7.67 -5.43 -1.72
CA SER A 207 -7.80 -6.88 -1.81
C SER A 207 -7.69 -7.29 -3.27
N ALA A 208 -6.46 -7.52 -3.73
CA ALA A 208 -6.19 -7.96 -5.10
C ALA A 208 -6.87 -9.28 -5.46
N THR A 209 -7.25 -10.08 -4.46
CA THR A 209 -8.15 -11.24 -4.56
C THR A 209 -9.44 -10.96 -5.33
N LYS A 210 -9.94 -9.72 -5.29
CA LYS A 210 -11.25 -9.34 -5.83
C LYS A 210 -11.13 -8.91 -7.29
N PHE A 211 -11.52 -7.69 -7.63
CA PHE A 211 -11.65 -7.23 -9.03
C PHE A 211 -10.31 -7.17 -9.77
N LEU A 212 -9.19 -6.95 -9.07
CA LEU A 212 -7.86 -6.95 -9.70
C LEU A 212 -7.51 -8.34 -10.25
N CYS A 213 -7.68 -9.41 -9.47
CA CYS A 213 -7.60 -10.78 -9.98
C CYS A 213 -8.74 -11.08 -10.97
N GLY A 214 -9.98 -10.76 -10.61
CA GLY A 214 -11.18 -10.88 -11.44
C GLY A 214 -11.74 -12.29 -11.61
N HIS A 215 -10.96 -13.34 -11.33
CA HIS A 215 -11.30 -14.72 -11.69
C HIS A 215 -11.51 -15.66 -10.50
N GLY A 216 -11.34 -15.17 -9.26
CA GLY A 216 -11.50 -15.99 -8.05
C GLY A 216 -10.42 -17.08 -7.89
N THR A 217 -9.25 -16.90 -8.50
CA THR A 217 -8.19 -17.93 -8.56
C THR A 217 -6.97 -17.66 -7.67
N ALA A 218 -6.78 -16.42 -7.21
CA ALA A 218 -5.62 -16.02 -6.42
C ALA A 218 -6.03 -15.15 -5.23
N ILE A 219 -5.46 -15.44 -4.06
CA ILE A 219 -5.53 -14.53 -2.89
C ILE A 219 -4.32 -13.60 -2.95
N GLY A 220 -4.55 -12.31 -2.77
CA GLY A 220 -3.50 -11.30 -2.74
C GLY A 220 -3.96 -9.96 -2.17
N GLY A 221 -3.01 -9.18 -1.70
CA GLY A 221 -3.19 -7.79 -1.31
C GLY A 221 -2.15 -6.89 -1.94
N LEU A 222 -2.49 -5.62 -2.13
CA LEU A 222 -1.57 -4.59 -2.61
C LEU A 222 -1.71 -3.39 -1.69
N LEU A 223 -0.61 -2.94 -1.10
CA LEU A 223 -0.51 -1.67 -0.38
C LEU A 223 0.20 -0.68 -1.31
N VAL A 224 -0.34 0.53 -1.49
CA VAL A 224 0.22 1.54 -2.38
C VAL A 224 0.36 2.85 -1.61
N ASP A 225 1.51 3.47 -1.79
CA ASP A 225 1.91 4.73 -1.17
C ASP A 225 1.84 5.83 -2.22
N GLY A 226 1.12 6.91 -1.90
CA GLY A 226 0.99 8.07 -2.77
C GLY A 226 2.25 8.93 -2.80
N GLY A 227 3.09 8.88 -1.75
CA GLY A 227 4.25 9.74 -1.59
C GLY A 227 3.90 11.22 -1.43
N THR A 228 2.67 11.51 -0.97
CA THR A 228 2.11 12.87 -0.85
C THR A 228 2.11 13.41 0.58
N PHE A 229 2.18 12.53 1.58
CA PHE A 229 2.12 12.92 2.98
C PHE A 229 3.50 13.27 3.52
N ASP A 230 3.65 14.49 4.06
CA ASP A 230 4.90 14.93 4.68
C ASP A 230 5.02 14.37 6.11
N TRP A 231 5.69 13.23 6.21
CA TRP A 231 5.93 12.54 7.49
C TRP A 231 6.80 13.37 8.44
N GLN A 232 7.78 14.11 7.92
CA GLN A 232 8.69 14.91 8.72
C GLN A 232 7.99 16.14 9.29
N GLU A 233 7.21 16.85 8.48
CA GLU A 233 6.39 17.96 8.97
C GLU A 233 5.41 17.50 10.05
N ALA A 234 4.73 16.37 9.82
CA ALA A 234 3.80 15.82 10.80
C ALA A 234 4.50 15.48 12.13
N TYR A 235 5.71 14.92 12.06
CA TYR A 235 6.54 14.67 13.24
C TYR A 235 6.94 15.96 13.94
N ASP A 236 7.49 16.95 13.23
CA ASP A 236 7.93 18.22 13.81
C ASP A 236 6.78 18.98 14.52
N LYS A 237 5.56 18.86 13.98
CA LYS A 237 4.37 19.56 14.51
C LYS A 237 3.67 18.84 15.66
N THR A 238 3.75 17.50 15.71
CA THR A 238 2.89 16.69 16.59
C THR A 238 3.63 15.66 17.43
N GLY A 239 4.89 15.35 17.11
CA GLY A 239 5.64 14.23 17.66
C GLY A 239 5.16 12.85 17.21
N ARG A 240 4.17 12.75 16.30
CA ARG A 240 3.74 11.47 15.72
C ARG A 240 4.72 11.03 14.63
N PHE A 241 4.75 9.74 14.34
CA PHE A 241 5.58 9.14 13.30
C PHE A 241 7.09 9.17 13.60
N ALA A 242 7.47 9.25 14.88
CA ALA A 242 8.85 9.05 15.34
C ALA A 242 9.46 7.77 14.77
N GLU A 243 8.65 6.73 14.62
CA GLU A 243 9.05 5.46 14.02
C GLU A 243 9.46 5.53 12.53
N LEU A 244 9.25 6.66 11.85
CA LEU A 244 9.79 6.99 10.53
C LEU A 244 10.87 8.09 10.56
N CYS A 245 10.81 8.98 11.55
CA CYS A 245 11.57 10.23 11.60
C CYS A 245 12.68 10.28 12.67
N GLU A 246 12.79 9.26 13.53
CA GLU A 246 13.87 9.12 14.50
C GLU A 246 14.78 7.93 14.17
N PRO A 247 16.04 7.92 14.67
CA PRO A 247 16.95 6.79 14.48
C PRO A 247 16.38 5.48 15.04
N TYR A 248 16.29 4.46 14.20
CA TYR A 248 15.77 3.15 14.59
C TYR A 248 16.86 2.11 14.81
N GLU A 249 16.99 1.61 16.05
CA GLU A 249 18.01 0.60 16.42
C GLU A 249 17.91 -0.69 15.57
N GLY A 250 16.69 -1.13 15.26
CA GLY A 250 16.43 -2.32 14.43
C GLY A 250 16.95 -2.22 12.99
N PHE A 251 17.39 -1.03 12.57
CA PHE A 251 18.00 -0.71 11.29
C PHE A 251 19.28 0.14 11.45
N HIS A 252 20.08 -0.13 12.49
CA HIS A 252 21.41 0.49 12.67
C HIS A 252 21.38 2.03 12.74
N GLY A 253 20.31 2.60 13.32
CA GLY A 253 20.16 4.05 13.47
C GLY A 253 19.64 4.76 12.22
N MET A 254 19.16 4.02 11.23
CA MET A 254 18.51 4.58 10.04
C MET A 254 17.31 5.44 10.41
N VAL A 255 17.18 6.58 9.72
CA VAL A 255 15.99 7.43 9.75
C VAL A 255 15.29 7.29 8.39
N PHE A 256 14.14 6.62 8.36
CA PHE A 256 13.45 6.29 7.09
C PHE A 256 13.05 7.53 6.28
N ALA A 257 12.66 8.61 6.96
CA ALA A 257 12.32 9.89 6.33
C ALA A 257 13.52 10.58 5.65
N GLU A 258 14.74 10.37 6.15
CA GLU A 258 15.97 10.88 5.53
C GLU A 258 16.40 10.01 4.34
N GLU A 259 16.28 8.68 4.48
CA GLU A 259 16.66 7.74 3.41
C GLU A 259 15.74 7.81 2.20
N SER A 260 14.46 8.15 2.41
CA SER A 260 13.52 8.40 1.32
C SER A 260 12.52 9.48 1.69
N SER A 261 12.76 10.70 1.20
CA SER A 261 11.85 11.81 1.42
C SER A 261 10.46 11.63 0.76
N VAL A 262 10.35 10.73 -0.21
CA VAL A 262 9.11 10.48 -0.97
C VAL A 262 8.42 9.18 -0.56
N ALA A 263 9.16 8.13 -0.20
CA ALA A 263 8.61 6.79 0.02
C ALA A 263 9.08 6.17 1.34
N SER A 264 9.29 6.98 2.38
CA SER A 264 9.73 6.53 3.71
C SER A 264 8.80 5.46 4.30
N PHE A 265 7.48 5.64 4.16
CA PHE A 265 6.48 4.67 4.56
C PHE A 265 6.68 3.32 3.86
N SER A 266 6.72 3.32 2.52
CA SER A 266 6.94 2.09 1.74
C SER A 266 8.28 1.42 2.03
N LEU A 267 9.33 2.21 2.24
CA LEU A 267 10.65 1.72 2.60
C LEU A 267 10.58 0.92 3.90
N ARG A 268 9.97 1.49 4.95
CA ARG A 268 9.80 0.81 6.23
C ARG A 268 8.85 -0.39 6.15
N ALA A 269 7.70 -0.23 5.50
CA ALA A 269 6.73 -1.32 5.29
C ALA A 269 7.38 -2.53 4.61
N ARG A 270 8.25 -2.33 3.62
CA ARG A 270 8.98 -3.41 2.96
C ARG A 270 10.11 -3.97 3.81
N ARG A 271 10.96 -3.09 4.37
CA ARG A 271 12.21 -3.51 5.01
C ARG A 271 11.98 -4.11 6.39
N GLU A 272 11.12 -3.52 7.19
CA GLU A 272 10.73 -4.03 8.51
C GLU A 272 9.51 -4.92 8.38
N GLY A 273 8.41 -4.40 7.81
CA GLY A 273 7.12 -5.08 7.86
C GLY A 273 7.08 -6.43 7.13
N LEU A 274 7.45 -6.48 5.84
CA LEU A 274 7.50 -7.75 5.11
C LEU A 274 8.58 -8.69 5.64
N ARG A 275 9.70 -8.15 6.13
CA ARG A 275 10.75 -8.95 6.75
C ARG A 275 10.22 -9.63 8.02
N ASP A 276 9.64 -8.88 8.94
CA ASP A 276 9.41 -9.37 10.30
C ASP A 276 8.05 -10.05 10.45
N PHE A 277 7.00 -9.56 9.76
CA PHE A 277 5.69 -10.21 9.75
C PHE A 277 5.52 -11.27 8.68
N GLY A 278 6.33 -11.23 7.60
CA GLY A 278 6.40 -12.31 6.62
C GLY A 278 5.12 -12.57 5.81
N ALA A 279 4.26 -11.57 5.62
CA ALA A 279 3.01 -11.71 4.86
C ALA A 279 3.22 -11.66 3.33
N VAL A 280 4.00 -12.61 2.82
CA VAL A 280 4.55 -12.64 1.45
C VAL A 280 3.55 -13.18 0.43
N MET A 281 3.41 -12.52 -0.72
CA MET A 281 2.66 -13.05 -1.86
C MET A 281 3.48 -14.06 -2.67
N SER A 282 2.90 -15.21 -3.01
CA SER A 282 3.50 -16.17 -3.94
C SER A 282 3.64 -15.58 -5.36
N PRO A 283 4.75 -15.81 -6.08
CA PRO A 283 4.92 -15.35 -7.46
C PRO A 283 3.88 -15.94 -8.42
N HIS A 284 3.29 -17.11 -8.12
CA HIS A 284 2.15 -17.62 -8.88
C HIS A 284 0.89 -16.76 -8.72
N ASN A 285 0.61 -16.30 -7.49
CA ASN A 285 -0.53 -15.43 -7.23
C ASN A 285 -0.28 -14.05 -7.86
N ALA A 286 0.94 -13.52 -7.76
CA ALA A 286 1.31 -12.26 -8.39
C ALA A 286 1.10 -12.33 -9.92
N PHE A 287 1.56 -13.40 -10.56
CA PHE A 287 1.32 -13.65 -11.98
C PHE A 287 -0.17 -13.74 -12.32
N ALA A 288 -0.96 -14.49 -11.55
CA ALA A 288 -2.41 -14.59 -11.78
C ALA A 288 -3.13 -13.24 -11.64
N VAL A 289 -2.73 -12.40 -10.67
CA VAL A 289 -3.26 -11.05 -10.50
C VAL A 289 -2.84 -10.14 -11.67
N LEU A 290 -1.59 -10.23 -12.15
CA LEU A 290 -1.15 -9.50 -13.34
C LEU A 290 -2.06 -9.78 -14.54
N GLN A 291 -2.34 -11.07 -14.81
CA GLN A 291 -3.25 -11.46 -15.91
C GLN A 291 -4.67 -10.92 -15.71
N GLY A 292 -5.14 -10.85 -14.46
CA GLY A 292 -6.39 -10.16 -14.13
C GLY A 292 -6.34 -8.67 -14.51
N ILE A 293 -5.33 -7.95 -14.04
CA ILE A 293 -5.18 -6.49 -14.24
C ILE A 293 -5.16 -6.12 -15.73
N GLU A 294 -4.56 -6.93 -16.59
CA GLU A 294 -4.49 -6.69 -18.03
C GLU A 294 -5.86 -6.57 -18.71
N THR A 295 -6.91 -7.14 -18.10
CA THR A 295 -8.30 -7.08 -18.60
C THR A 295 -9.21 -6.22 -17.70
N LEU A 296 -8.66 -5.52 -16.72
CA LEU A 296 -9.42 -4.85 -15.68
C LEU A 296 -10.38 -3.80 -16.23
N GLY A 297 -9.93 -2.91 -17.12
CA GLY A 297 -10.79 -1.87 -17.70
C GLY A 297 -12.03 -2.44 -18.39
N LEU A 298 -11.80 -3.42 -19.29
CA LEU A 298 -12.88 -4.11 -20.01
C LEU A 298 -13.86 -4.86 -19.09
N ARG A 299 -13.35 -5.49 -18.02
CA ARG A 299 -14.19 -6.19 -17.05
C ARG A 299 -15.00 -5.21 -16.21
N MET A 300 -14.37 -4.14 -15.72
CA MET A 300 -15.04 -3.14 -14.90
C MET A 300 -16.14 -2.42 -15.68
N ASP A 301 -15.90 -2.02 -16.93
CA ASP A 301 -16.91 -1.45 -17.84
C ASP A 301 -18.16 -2.32 -17.99
N ARG A 302 -18.03 -3.65 -17.86
CA ARG A 302 -19.14 -4.59 -17.98
C ARG A 302 -19.79 -4.94 -16.64
N HIS A 303 -19.11 -4.65 -15.54
CA HIS A 303 -19.62 -4.86 -14.19
C HIS A 303 -20.50 -3.71 -13.70
N VAL A 304 -20.26 -2.49 -14.19
CA VAL A 304 -21.04 -1.28 -13.90
C VAL A 304 -22.12 -1.02 -14.95
#